data_AF-A0A0K2LBD2-F1
#
_entry.id   AF-A0A0K2LBD2-F1
#
_cell.length_a   1.000
_cell.length_b   1.000
_cell.length_c   1.000
_cell.angle_alpha   90.00
_cell.angle_beta   90.00
_cell.angle_gamma   90.00
#
_symmetry.space_group_name_H-M   'P 1'
#
loop_
_entity.id
_entity.type
_entity.pdbx_description
1 polymer ?
#
loop_
_entity_poly.entity_id
_entity_poly.type
_entity_poly.pdbx_seq_one_letter_code
_entity_poly.pdbx_strand_id
1 'polypeptide(L)'
;MDKQNFLKTLKKQLQKFGVKNADDYLDYYSEYLDDLIENGATEVEAVEKVGGVKKVLVEIISDNDVEIPQTSDRLKSALLIGSLPVWGPLLLAAYLVPVLLLFAVLLIAVSFLIAGGWTLVGSFVVMVKVGLLYGGFQLGICLLFLGGSLLVEQLFVYLTQKLFNFNKYLFRKFNVRGIKNGLVKN
;
A
#
# COMPACT_ATOMS: atom_id res chain seq x y z
N MET A 1 -21.86 -8.89 40.24
CA MET A 1 -22.10 -10.10 39.43
C MET A 1 -22.15 -11.26 40.38
N ASP A 2 -23.18 -12.10 40.28
CA ASP A 2 -23.29 -13.31 41.10
C ASP A 2 -22.33 -14.41 40.62
N LYS A 3 -22.13 -15.43 41.48
CA LYS A 3 -21.23 -16.57 41.22
C LYS A 3 -21.59 -17.31 39.93
N GLN A 4 -22.88 -17.56 39.72
CA GLN A 4 -23.36 -18.34 38.57
C GLN A 4 -23.09 -17.62 37.24
N ASN A 5 -23.30 -16.31 37.18
CA ASN A 5 -23.03 -15.49 36.02
C ASN A 5 -21.53 -15.33 35.76
N PHE A 6 -20.69 -15.30 36.81
CA PHE A 6 -19.24 -15.35 36.67
C PHE A 6 -18.79 -16.64 35.98
N LEU A 7 -19.15 -17.81 36.52
CA LEU A 7 -18.72 -19.11 35.97
C LEU A 7 -19.27 -19.35 34.55
N LYS A 8 -20.52 -18.96 34.30
CA LYS A 8 -21.13 -19.07 32.96
C LYS A 8 -20.41 -18.19 31.92
N THR A 9 -20.00 -16.99 32.31
CA THR A 9 -19.27 -16.07 31.42
C THR A 9 -17.85 -16.55 31.20
N LEU A 10 -17.19 -17.05 32.25
CA LEU A 10 -15.84 -17.63 32.18
C LEU A 10 -15.83 -18.85 31.25
N LYS A 11 -16.78 -19.79 31.39
CA LYS A 11 -16.93 -20.97 30.53
C LYS A 11 -17.05 -20.59 29.05
N LYS A 12 -17.92 -19.63 28.72
CA LYS A 12 -18.09 -19.15 27.35
C LYS A 12 -16.80 -18.56 26.77
N GLN A 13 -16.02 -17.86 27.58
CA GLN A 13 -14.77 -17.27 27.13
C GLN A 13 -13.67 -18.33 26.98
N LEU A 14 -13.52 -19.25 27.92
CA LEU A 14 -12.56 -20.36 27.82
C LEU A 14 -12.82 -21.24 26.59
N GLN A 15 -14.09 -21.55 26.29
CA GLN A 15 -14.46 -22.28 25.07
C GLN A 15 -14.11 -21.49 23.79
N LYS A 16 -14.30 -20.16 23.81
CA LYS A 16 -13.94 -19.29 22.68
C LYS A 16 -12.42 -19.28 22.41
N PHE A 17 -11.60 -19.42 23.44
CA PHE A 17 -10.14 -19.48 23.34
C PHE A 17 -9.60 -20.91 23.18
N GLY A 18 -10.44 -21.94 23.21
CA GLY A 18 -10.02 -23.32 22.96
C GLY A 18 -9.16 -23.93 24.07
N VAL A 19 -9.33 -23.49 25.33
CA VAL A 19 -8.61 -24.03 26.49
C VAL A 19 -9.04 -25.48 26.71
N LYS A 20 -8.09 -26.43 26.64
CA LYS A 20 -8.38 -27.88 26.76
C LYS A 20 -8.86 -28.28 28.16
N ASN A 21 -8.32 -27.64 29.20
CA ASN A 21 -8.61 -27.94 30.61
C ASN A 21 -9.64 -26.96 31.20
N ALA A 22 -10.57 -26.46 30.39
CA ALA A 22 -11.50 -25.41 30.80
C ALA A 22 -12.39 -25.81 31.99
N ASP A 23 -12.76 -27.09 32.11
CA ASP A 23 -13.60 -27.58 33.21
C ASP A 23 -12.83 -27.61 34.54
N ASP A 24 -11.55 -28.01 34.54
CA ASP A 24 -10.69 -28.00 35.74
C ASP A 24 -10.55 -26.58 36.33
N TYR A 25 -10.41 -25.56 35.48
CA TYR A 25 -10.37 -24.17 35.93
C TYR A 25 -11.72 -23.69 36.47
N LEU A 26 -12.83 -24.13 35.88
CA LEU A 26 -14.16 -23.76 36.37
C LEU A 26 -14.43 -24.36 37.74
N ASP A 27 -13.99 -25.59 37.97
CA ASP A 27 -14.13 -26.28 39.25
C ASP A 27 -13.27 -25.59 40.32
N TYR A 28 -12.00 -25.30 40.02
CA TYR A 28 -11.11 -24.54 40.91
C TYR A 28 -11.69 -23.21 41.35
N TYR A 29 -12.16 -22.39 40.40
CA TYR A 29 -12.76 -21.10 40.74
C TYR A 29 -14.15 -21.22 41.38
N SER A 30 -14.86 -22.33 41.17
CA SER A 30 -16.12 -22.60 41.88
C SER A 30 -15.84 -22.85 43.37
N GLU A 31 -14.89 -23.73 43.69
CA GLU A 31 -14.47 -24.02 45.07
C GLU A 31 -13.90 -22.78 45.75
N TYR A 32 -13.02 -22.04 45.06
CA TYR A 32 -12.43 -20.82 45.62
C TYR A 32 -13.49 -19.73 45.93
N LEU A 33 -14.54 -19.62 45.11
CA LEU A 33 -15.65 -18.72 45.39
C LEU A 33 -16.53 -19.22 46.54
N ASP A 34 -16.74 -20.53 46.65
CA ASP A 34 -17.48 -21.13 47.77
C ASP A 34 -16.76 -20.87 49.09
N ASP A 35 -15.44 -21.08 49.15
CA ASP A 35 -14.63 -20.78 50.33
C ASP A 35 -14.76 -19.31 50.76
N LEU A 36 -14.77 -18.39 49.79
CA LEU A 36 -14.93 -16.96 50.09
C LEU A 36 -16.32 -16.64 50.65
N ILE A 37 -17.36 -17.30 50.14
CA ILE A 37 -18.74 -17.13 50.60
C ILE A 37 -18.91 -17.74 52.00
N GLU A 38 -18.35 -18.92 52.25
CA GLU A 38 -18.33 -19.58 53.56
C GLU A 38 -17.60 -18.75 54.61
N ASN A 39 -16.53 -18.05 54.21
CA ASN A 39 -15.80 -17.11 55.06
C ASN A 39 -16.51 -15.74 55.26
N GLY A 40 -17.78 -15.63 54.87
CA GLY A 40 -18.63 -14.48 55.15
C GLY A 40 -18.61 -13.37 54.09
N ALA A 41 -18.04 -13.60 52.91
CA ALA A 41 -18.17 -12.66 51.80
C ALA A 41 -19.53 -12.84 51.10
N THR A 42 -20.12 -11.74 50.64
CA THR A 42 -21.26 -11.84 49.72
C THR A 42 -20.79 -12.34 48.35
N GLU A 43 -21.68 -12.97 47.57
CA GLU A 43 -21.33 -13.50 46.23
C GLU A 43 -20.68 -12.44 45.33
N VAL A 44 -21.11 -11.19 45.45
CA VAL A 44 -20.58 -10.06 44.67
C VAL A 44 -19.17 -9.69 45.11
N GLU A 45 -18.91 -9.64 46.41
CA GLU A 45 -17.59 -9.36 46.97
C GLU A 45 -16.59 -10.49 46.71
N ALA A 46 -17.05 -11.75 46.75
CA ALA A 46 -16.22 -12.90 46.42
C ALA A 46 -15.70 -12.78 44.97
N VAL A 47 -16.59 -12.51 44.02
CA VAL A 47 -16.24 -12.31 42.61
C VAL A 47 -15.31 -11.10 42.40
N GLU A 48 -15.47 -10.05 43.18
CA GLU A 48 -14.59 -8.87 43.14
C GLU A 48 -13.19 -9.15 43.70
N LYS A 49 -13.08 -9.94 44.79
CA LYS A 49 -11.80 -10.39 45.35
C LYS A 49 -10.99 -11.23 44.36
N VAL A 50 -11.66 -12.06 43.56
CA VAL A 50 -11.02 -12.82 42.48
C VAL A 50 -10.55 -11.91 41.32
N GLY A 51 -11.05 -10.68 41.24
CA GLY A 51 -10.68 -9.69 40.21
C GLY A 51 -11.50 -9.79 38.92
N GLY A 52 -12.61 -10.55 38.95
CA GLY A 52 -13.58 -10.66 37.85
C GLY A 52 -13.10 -11.47 36.64
N VAL A 53 -14.04 -11.77 35.72
CA VAL A 53 -13.84 -12.73 34.62
C VAL A 53 -12.66 -12.37 33.74
N LYS A 54 -12.44 -11.08 33.46
CA LYS A 54 -11.38 -10.62 32.55
C LYS A 54 -9.98 -10.94 33.08
N LYS A 55 -9.75 -10.76 34.38
CA LYS A 55 -8.44 -10.98 34.99
C LYS A 55 -8.12 -12.48 35.03
N VAL A 56 -9.06 -13.27 35.51
CA VAL A 56 -8.99 -14.73 35.55
C VAL A 56 -8.77 -15.33 34.16
N LEU A 57 -9.49 -14.84 33.16
CA LEU A 57 -9.33 -15.31 31.79
C LEU A 57 -7.90 -15.08 31.26
N VAL A 58 -7.33 -13.91 31.52
CA VAL A 58 -5.96 -13.59 31.07
C VAL A 58 -4.94 -14.49 31.77
N GLU A 59 -5.12 -14.73 33.07
CA GLU A 59 -4.26 -15.62 33.86
C GLU A 59 -4.27 -17.05 33.32
N ILE A 60 -5.46 -17.61 33.09
CA ILE A 60 -5.63 -18.97 32.53
C ILE A 60 -5.03 -19.07 31.11
N ILE A 61 -5.27 -18.07 30.26
CA ILE A 61 -4.75 -18.05 28.88
C ILE A 61 -3.22 -17.95 28.87
N SER A 62 -2.64 -17.13 29.75
CA SER A 62 -1.19 -17.00 29.89
C SER A 62 -0.53 -18.27 30.40
N ASP A 63 -1.20 -19.04 31.27
CA ASP A 63 -0.67 -20.29 31.84
C ASP A 63 -0.78 -21.48 30.86
N ASN A 64 -1.78 -21.47 29.97
CA ASN A 64 -2.01 -22.54 28.98
C ASN A 64 -1.31 -22.33 27.62
N ASP A 65 -0.45 -21.30 27.50
CA ASP A 65 0.25 -20.91 26.26
C ASP A 65 -0.70 -20.87 25.04
N VAL A 66 -1.92 -20.38 25.28
CA VAL A 66 -2.95 -20.35 24.23
C VAL A 66 -2.62 -19.20 23.31
N GLU A 67 -2.30 -19.52 22.05
CA GLU A 67 -2.13 -18.53 21.00
C GLU A 67 -3.42 -17.72 20.86
N ILE A 68 -3.45 -16.53 21.46
CA ILE A 68 -4.52 -15.57 21.25
C ILE A 68 -4.46 -15.22 19.76
N PRO A 69 -5.49 -15.54 18.95
CA PRO A 69 -5.51 -15.08 17.58
C PRO A 69 -5.53 -13.55 17.65
N GLN A 70 -4.39 -12.92 17.32
CA GLN A 70 -4.24 -11.49 17.40
C GLN A 70 -5.32 -10.85 16.53
N THR A 71 -6.33 -10.27 17.14
CA THR A 71 -7.47 -9.66 16.42
C THR A 71 -7.09 -8.33 15.75
N SER A 72 -5.80 -8.07 15.54
CA SER A 72 -5.29 -6.82 14.95
C SER A 72 -5.35 -6.78 13.42
N ASP A 73 -5.60 -7.92 12.76
CA ASP A 73 -5.55 -7.99 11.29
C ASP A 73 -6.87 -7.65 10.59
N ARG A 74 -8.02 -7.70 11.29
CA ARG A 74 -9.31 -7.38 10.65
C ARG A 74 -9.50 -5.89 10.42
N LEU A 75 -8.97 -5.02 11.29
CA LEU A 75 -9.00 -3.57 11.07
C LEU A 75 -8.02 -3.13 9.98
N LYS A 76 -6.84 -3.76 9.89
CA LYS A 76 -5.91 -3.56 8.76
C LYS A 76 -6.51 -4.05 7.45
N SER A 77 -7.20 -5.20 7.46
CA SER A 77 -7.83 -5.78 6.27
C SER A 77 -9.07 -5.01 5.81
N ALA A 78 -9.90 -4.50 6.73
CA ALA A 78 -11.04 -3.65 6.38
C ALA A 78 -10.60 -2.28 5.82
N LEU A 79 -9.49 -1.72 6.33
CA LEU A 79 -8.90 -0.51 5.77
C LEU A 79 -8.28 -0.76 4.38
N LEU A 80 -7.69 -1.94 4.15
CA LEU A 80 -7.17 -2.38 2.85
C LEU A 80 -8.28 -2.62 1.82
N ILE A 81 -9.40 -3.23 2.23
CA ILE A 81 -10.56 -3.49 1.36
C ILE A 81 -11.30 -2.20 0.98
N GLY A 82 -11.37 -1.22 1.89
CA GLY A 82 -11.91 0.11 1.58
C GLY A 82 -10.96 1.01 0.79
N SER A 83 -9.65 0.73 0.81
CA SER A 83 -8.65 1.60 0.16
C SER A 83 -8.11 1.04 -1.17
N LEU A 84 -8.29 -0.24 -1.47
CA LEU A 84 -8.01 -0.83 -2.78
C LEU A 84 -8.68 -0.08 -3.96
N PRO A 85 -9.94 0.44 -3.84
CA PRO A 85 -10.55 1.26 -4.88
C PRO A 85 -9.83 2.58 -5.15
N VAL A 86 -9.07 3.10 -4.18
CA VAL A 86 -8.38 4.41 -4.28
C VAL A 86 -6.91 4.22 -4.68
N TRP A 87 -6.21 3.24 -4.09
CA TRP A 87 -4.80 3.00 -4.39
C TRP A 87 -4.57 2.44 -5.80
N GLY A 88 -5.51 1.63 -6.33
CA GLY A 88 -5.42 1.11 -7.70
C GLY A 88 -5.36 2.22 -8.75
N PRO A 89 -6.38 3.10 -8.84
CA PRO A 89 -6.38 4.24 -9.75
C PRO A 89 -5.23 5.21 -9.47
N LEU A 90 -4.85 5.43 -8.21
CA LEU A 90 -3.77 6.35 -7.86
C LEU A 90 -2.40 5.85 -8.34
N LEU A 91 -2.08 4.57 -8.15
CA LEU A 91 -0.85 3.96 -8.68
C LEU A 91 -0.85 3.93 -10.21
N LEU A 92 -2.00 3.63 -10.81
CA LEU A 92 -2.14 3.66 -12.27
C LEU A 92 -1.92 5.07 -12.82
N ALA A 93 -2.53 6.09 -12.21
CA ALA A 93 -2.35 7.49 -12.60
C ALA A 93 -0.88 7.93 -12.42
N ALA A 94 -0.26 7.58 -11.30
CA ALA A 94 1.15 7.88 -11.06
C ALA A 94 2.09 7.28 -12.12
N TYR A 95 1.73 6.12 -12.68
CA TYR A 95 2.46 5.51 -13.79
C TYR A 95 2.09 6.11 -15.17
N LEU A 96 0.82 6.48 -15.38
CA LEU A 96 0.35 7.02 -16.65
C LEU A 96 0.89 8.42 -16.94
N VAL A 97 0.99 9.27 -15.91
CA VAL A 97 1.49 10.65 -16.03
C VAL A 97 2.86 10.74 -16.73
N PRO A 98 3.92 10.02 -16.30
CA PRO A 98 5.21 10.10 -16.98
C PRO A 98 5.17 9.52 -18.40
N VAL A 99 4.32 8.52 -18.67
CA VAL A 99 4.13 7.97 -20.02
C VAL A 99 3.47 8.98 -20.95
N LEU A 100 2.43 9.67 -20.49
CA LEU A 100 1.77 10.75 -21.23
C LEU A 100 2.71 11.92 -21.47
N LEU A 101 3.56 12.25 -20.49
CA LEU A 101 4.56 13.30 -20.63
C LEU A 101 5.61 12.95 -21.68
N LEU A 102 6.07 11.69 -21.73
CA LEU A 102 6.93 11.22 -22.82
C LEU A 102 6.26 11.39 -24.19
N PHE A 103 4.98 11.02 -24.29
CA PHE A 103 4.22 11.17 -25.52
C PHE A 103 4.09 12.63 -25.94
N ALA A 104 3.84 13.53 -24.99
CA ALA A 104 3.78 14.97 -25.26
C ALA A 104 5.12 15.51 -25.78
N VAL A 105 6.25 15.10 -25.19
CA VAL A 105 7.60 15.49 -25.67
C VAL A 105 7.84 14.99 -27.09
N LEU A 106 7.41 13.77 -27.41
CA LEU A 106 7.50 13.22 -28.76
C LEU A 106 6.67 14.05 -29.77
N LEU A 107 5.44 14.43 -29.43
CA LEU A 107 4.62 15.28 -30.29
C LEU A 107 5.25 16.66 -30.55
N ILE A 108 5.91 17.24 -29.54
CA ILE A 108 6.65 18.50 -29.68
C ILE A 108 7.81 18.32 -30.67
N ALA A 109 8.58 17.24 -30.55
CA ALA A 109 9.68 16.95 -31.49
C ALA A 109 9.17 16.82 -32.93
N VAL A 110 8.11 16.04 -33.14
CA VAL A 110 7.50 15.86 -34.47
C VAL A 110 6.97 17.18 -35.03
N SER A 111 6.34 18.00 -34.19
CA SER A 111 5.82 19.31 -34.60
C SER A 111 6.96 20.24 -35.06
N PHE A 112 8.09 20.24 -34.35
CA PHE A 112 9.27 21.01 -34.74
C PHE A 112 9.92 20.49 -36.03
N LEU A 113 9.96 19.17 -36.27
CA LEU A 113 10.43 18.63 -37.56
C LEU A 113 9.56 19.09 -38.72
N ILE A 114 8.23 19.01 -38.57
CA ILE A 114 7.30 19.39 -39.62
C ILE A 114 7.40 20.90 -39.90
N ALA A 115 7.44 21.72 -38.84
CA ALA A 115 7.62 23.17 -38.96
C ALA A 115 8.97 23.53 -39.60
N GLY A 116 10.05 22.87 -39.19
CA GLY A 116 11.38 23.03 -39.79
C GLY A 116 11.40 22.66 -41.26
N GLY A 117 10.84 21.51 -41.62
CA GLY A 117 10.74 21.07 -43.02
C GLY A 117 9.92 22.01 -43.88
N TRP A 118 8.77 22.48 -43.38
CA TRP A 118 7.92 23.43 -44.10
C TRP A 118 8.62 24.79 -44.31
N THR A 119 9.26 25.32 -43.26
CA THR A 119 9.98 26.58 -43.33
C THR A 119 11.23 26.51 -44.21
N LEU A 120 11.88 25.36 -44.30
CA LEU A 120 12.98 25.10 -45.24
C LEU A 120 12.53 25.29 -46.68
N VAL A 121 11.46 24.59 -47.09
CA VAL A 121 10.92 24.67 -48.45
C VAL A 121 10.41 26.08 -48.73
N GLY A 122 9.69 26.68 -47.78
CA GLY A 122 9.21 28.05 -47.89
C GLY A 122 10.34 29.08 -48.08
N SER A 123 11.50 28.86 -47.48
CA SER A 123 12.63 29.78 -47.57
C SER A 123 13.16 29.93 -49.00
N PHE A 124 13.19 28.84 -49.77
CA PHE A 124 13.59 28.88 -51.18
C PHE A 124 12.60 29.69 -52.02
N VAL A 125 11.30 29.56 -51.76
CA VAL A 125 10.26 30.33 -52.45
C VAL A 125 10.38 31.82 -52.13
N VAL A 126 10.60 32.18 -50.86
CA VAL A 126 10.76 33.57 -50.42
C VAL A 126 12.03 34.20 -50.97
N MET A 127 13.13 33.42 -51.07
CA MET A 127 14.37 33.87 -51.67
C MET A 127 14.19 34.31 -53.14
N VAL A 128 13.37 33.59 -53.90
CA VAL A 128 13.08 33.91 -55.32
C VAL A 128 12.09 35.07 -55.46
N LYS A 129 11.06 35.16 -54.60
CA LYS A 129 9.97 36.13 -54.76
C LYS A 129 10.17 37.48 -54.08
N VAL A 130 10.80 37.49 -52.90
CA VAL A 130 10.90 38.69 -52.04
C VAL A 130 12.33 39.20 -52.02
N GLY A 131 13.30 38.29 -51.96
CA GLY A 131 14.71 38.62 -52.01
C GLY A 131 15.56 37.81 -51.05
N LEU A 132 16.88 37.87 -51.27
CA LEU A 132 17.84 36.97 -50.65
C LEU A 132 17.95 37.14 -49.12
N LEU A 133 17.84 38.37 -48.62
CA LEU A 133 17.92 38.68 -47.19
C LEU A 133 16.75 38.06 -46.40
N TYR A 134 15.52 38.21 -46.89
CA TYR A 134 14.33 37.64 -46.23
C TYR A 134 14.33 36.11 -46.26
N GLY A 135 14.74 35.51 -47.40
CA GLY A 135 14.94 34.06 -47.48
C GLY A 135 16.02 33.57 -46.52
N GLY A 136 17.13 34.31 -46.38
CA GLY A 136 18.20 34.00 -45.42
C GLY A 136 17.75 34.04 -43.95
N PHE A 137 16.96 35.04 -43.55
CA PHE A 137 16.37 35.08 -42.21
C PHE A 137 15.44 33.90 -41.94
N GLN A 138 14.63 33.51 -42.93
CA GLN A 138 13.74 32.37 -42.81
C GLN A 138 14.50 31.04 -42.73
N LEU A 139 15.63 30.90 -43.44
CA LEU A 139 16.54 29.76 -43.28
C LEU A 139 17.11 29.69 -41.86
N GLY A 140 17.43 30.84 -41.25
CA GLY A 140 17.84 30.91 -39.84
C GLY A 140 16.77 30.34 -38.91
N ILE A 141 15.50 30.72 -39.12
CA ILE A 141 14.36 30.19 -38.35
C ILE A 141 14.19 28.68 -38.56
N CYS A 142 14.34 28.20 -39.79
CA CYS A 142 14.34 26.77 -40.09
C CYS A 142 15.42 26.02 -39.29
N LEU A 143 16.64 26.57 -39.25
CA LEU A 143 17.75 25.98 -38.50
C LEU A 143 17.44 25.88 -37.00
N LEU A 144 16.78 26.89 -36.44
CA LEU A 144 16.34 26.88 -35.04
C LEU A 144 15.29 25.79 -34.78
N PHE A 145 14.34 25.58 -35.69
CA PHE A 145 13.33 24.52 -35.52
C PHE A 145 13.92 23.11 -35.68
N LEU A 146 14.77 22.90 -36.68
CA LEU A 146 15.44 21.60 -36.88
C LEU A 146 16.41 21.30 -35.73
N GLY A 147 17.23 22.28 -35.33
CA GLY A 147 18.13 22.15 -34.18
C GLY A 147 17.36 21.92 -32.88
N GLY A 148 16.27 22.67 -32.66
CA GLY A 148 15.37 22.49 -31.53
C GLY A 148 14.77 21.09 -31.49
N SER A 149 14.34 20.56 -32.64
CA SER A 149 13.82 19.20 -32.73
C SER A 149 14.83 18.15 -32.28
N LEU A 150 16.09 18.24 -32.73
CA LEU A 150 17.14 17.29 -32.33
C LEU A 150 17.39 17.30 -30.81
N LEU A 151 17.36 18.49 -30.19
CA LEU A 151 17.50 18.63 -28.74
C LEU A 151 16.31 18.00 -27.99
N VAL A 152 15.08 18.20 -28.48
CA VAL A 152 13.87 17.59 -27.89
C VAL A 152 13.89 16.07 -28.05
N GLU A 153 14.34 15.57 -29.20
CA GLU A 153 14.51 14.12 -29.44
C GLU A 153 15.54 13.51 -28.49
N GLN A 154 16.69 14.17 -28.29
CA GLN A 154 17.70 13.73 -27.33
C GLN A 154 17.15 13.69 -25.90
N LEU A 155 16.35 14.70 -25.52
CA LEU A 155 15.66 14.73 -24.23
C LEU A 155 14.66 13.58 -24.08
N PHE A 156 13.91 13.25 -25.13
CA PHE A 156 12.98 12.13 -25.17
C PHE A 156 13.70 10.79 -24.94
N VAL A 157 14.82 10.55 -25.62
CA VAL A 157 15.63 9.34 -25.45
C VAL A 157 16.15 9.23 -24.01
N TYR A 158 16.67 10.33 -23.46
CA TYR A 158 17.16 10.38 -22.08
C TYR A 158 16.06 10.06 -21.05
N LEU A 159 14.88 10.68 -21.17
CA LEU A 159 13.74 10.43 -20.28
C LEU A 159 13.25 8.98 -20.38
N THR A 160 13.21 8.43 -21.59
CA THR A 160 12.81 7.03 -21.84
C THR A 160 13.77 6.05 -21.18
N GLN A 161 15.08 6.26 -21.31
CA GLN A 161 16.09 5.43 -20.64
C GLN A 161 15.95 5.47 -19.12
N LYS A 162 15.71 6.66 -18.55
CA LYS A 162 15.52 6.83 -17.10
C LYS A 162 14.28 6.08 -16.62
N LEU A 163 13.17 6.15 -17.36
CA LEU A 163 11.95 5.40 -17.07
C LEU A 163 12.14 3.89 -17.21
N PHE A 164 12.86 3.43 -18.24
CA PHE A 164 13.18 2.01 -18.41
C PHE A 164 14.04 1.48 -17.24
N ASN A 165 15.07 2.21 -16.84
CA ASN A 165 15.92 1.85 -15.71
C ASN A 165 15.14 1.84 -14.38
N PHE A 166 14.23 2.80 -14.19
CA PHE A 166 13.34 2.82 -13.03
C PHE A 166 12.40 1.62 -12.99
N ASN A 167 11.78 1.26 -14.13
CA ASN A 167 10.96 0.06 -14.26
C ASN A 167 11.79 -1.20 -13.95
N LYS A 168 12.98 -1.33 -14.54
CA LYS A 168 13.89 -2.46 -14.28
C LYS A 168 14.27 -2.56 -12.79
N TYR A 169 14.53 -1.44 -12.13
CA TYR A 169 14.79 -1.39 -10.69
C TYR A 169 13.58 -1.88 -9.87
N LEU A 170 12.37 -1.40 -10.19
CA LEU A 170 11.11 -1.85 -9.58
C LEU A 170 10.94 -3.37 -9.75
N PHE A 171 11.03 -3.88 -10.97
CA PHE A 171 10.89 -5.32 -11.27
C PHE A 171 11.90 -6.16 -10.49
N ARG A 172 13.18 -5.75 -10.45
CA ARG A 172 14.20 -6.49 -9.69
C ARG A 172 13.89 -6.50 -8.19
N LYS A 173 13.42 -5.38 -7.63
CA LYS A 173 13.06 -5.27 -6.20
C LYS A 173 11.85 -6.14 -5.85
N PHE A 174 10.83 -6.18 -6.71
CA PHE A 174 9.65 -7.04 -6.52
C PHE A 174 10.01 -8.53 -6.67
N ASN A 175 10.81 -8.89 -7.67
CA ASN A 175 11.22 -10.28 -7.89
C ASN A 175 12.07 -10.83 -6.72
N VAL A 176 13.04 -10.06 -6.22
CA VAL A 176 13.88 -10.47 -5.08
C VAL A 176 13.07 -10.63 -3.78
N ARG A 177 12.05 -9.80 -3.55
CA ARG A 177 11.14 -9.93 -2.40
C ARG A 177 10.21 -11.15 -2.55
N GLY A 178 9.76 -11.46 -3.76
CA GLY A 178 8.98 -12.65 -4.05
C GLY A 178 9.74 -13.95 -3.74
N ILE A 179 11.02 -14.01 -4.10
CA ILE A 179 11.88 -15.18 -3.84
C ILE A 179 12.16 -15.36 -2.34
N LYS A 180 12.45 -14.27 -1.60
CA LYS A 180 12.70 -14.36 -0.15
C LYS A 180 11.45 -14.80 0.64
N ASN A 181 10.27 -14.36 0.24
CA ASN A 181 9.03 -14.75 0.91
C ASN A 181 8.55 -16.16 0.54
N GLY A 182 8.99 -16.72 -0.59
CA GLY A 182 8.72 -18.10 -0.98
C GLY A 182 9.59 -19.13 -0.24
N LEU A 183 10.81 -18.76 0.13
CA LEU A 183 11.77 -19.67 0.81
C LEU A 183 11.59 -19.74 2.33
N VAL A 184 10.86 -18.82 2.95
CA VAL A 184 10.54 -18.86 4.40
C VAL A 184 9.26 -19.68 4.67
N LYS A 185 8.55 -20.07 3.60
CA LYS A 185 7.26 -20.76 3.70
C LYS A 185 7.30 -22.26 3.37
N ASN A 186 8.49 -22.83 3.16
CA ASN A 186 8.70 -24.27 2.99
C ASN A 186 9.61 -24.79 4.09
#